data_AF-A0A662H9K1-F1
#
_entry.id   AF-A0A662H9K1-F1
#
_cell.length_a   1.000
_cell.length_b   1.000
_cell.length_c   1.000
_cell.angle_alpha   90.00
_cell.angle_beta   90.00
_cell.angle_gamma   90.00
#
_symmetry.space_group_name_H-M   'P 1'
#
loop_
_entity.id
_entity.type
_entity.pdbx_description
1 polymer ?
#
loop_
_entity_poly.entity_id
_entity_poly.type
_entity_poly.pdbx_seq_one_letter_code
_entity_poly.pdbx_strand_id
1 'polypeptide(L)'
;MKKAALLLLLILISLSLPVFYSTPEKTIAVYMKGLEGEDVFLEAAKKDISANWVVITEDLTYDKIKDATVLIVIFVDQFAGITSDELSAIKKWFDDGGKVLWVAGDSDYGDDRNR
;
A
#
# COMPACT_ATOMS: atom_id res chain seq x y z
N MET A 1 6.12 36.40 -40.91
CA MET A 1 4.88 35.73 -40.49
C MET A 1 4.98 34.21 -40.45
N LYS A 2 5.35 33.51 -41.55
CA LYS A 2 5.40 32.03 -41.59
C LYS A 2 6.34 31.37 -40.55
N LYS A 3 7.53 31.94 -40.32
CA LYS A 3 8.48 31.43 -39.31
C LYS A 3 7.99 31.60 -37.87
N ALA A 4 7.32 32.71 -37.56
CA ALA A 4 6.76 32.98 -36.24
C ALA A 4 5.57 32.06 -35.93
N ALA A 5 4.71 31.79 -36.93
CA ALA A 5 3.61 30.84 -36.79
C ALA A 5 4.11 29.40 -36.59
N LEU A 6 5.19 29.00 -37.29
CA LEU A 6 5.80 27.68 -37.14
C LEU A 6 6.45 27.49 -35.75
N LEU A 7 7.11 28.53 -35.24
CA LEU A 7 7.71 28.50 -33.91
C LEU A 7 6.64 28.41 -32.81
N LEU A 8 5.53 29.13 -32.97
CA LEU A 8 4.39 29.08 -32.06
C LEU A 8 3.74 27.69 -32.04
N LEU A 9 3.62 27.05 -33.21
CA LEU A 9 3.07 25.70 -33.35
C LEU A 9 3.97 24.65 -32.67
N LEU A 10 5.30 24.78 -32.78
CA LEU A 10 6.25 23.89 -32.10
C LEU A 10 6.20 24.02 -30.57
N ILE A 11 6.03 25.24 -30.06
CA ILE A 11 5.87 25.48 -28.61
C ILE A 11 4.55 24.87 -28.12
N LEU A 12 3.46 25.05 -28.86
CA LEU A 12 2.16 24.46 -28.53
C LEU A 12 2.19 22.92 -28.54
N ILE A 13 2.94 22.31 -29.46
CA ILE A 13 3.11 20.85 -29.49
C ILE A 13 3.95 20.36 -28.29
N SER A 14 5.00 21.10 -27.89
CA SER A 14 5.82 20.74 -26.74
C SER A 14 5.08 20.76 -25.40
N LEU A 15 4.04 21.59 -25.27
CA LEU A 15 3.15 21.65 -24.10
C LEU A 15 2.12 20.51 -24.05
N SER A 16 1.94 19.78 -25.16
CA SER A 16 0.96 18.70 -25.29
C SER A 16 1.55 17.29 -25.17
N LEU A 17 2.86 17.17 -24.92
CA LEU A 17 3.46 15.88 -24.67
C LEU A 17 2.89 15.31 -23.36
N PRO A 18 2.26 14.13 -23.38
CA PRO A 18 1.85 13.48 -22.14
C PRO A 18 3.11 13.25 -21.33
N VAL A 19 3.19 13.86 -20.14
CA VAL A 19 4.19 13.49 -19.16
C VAL A 19 3.91 12.03 -18.83
N PHE A 20 4.80 11.14 -19.26
CA PHE A 20 4.82 9.77 -18.78
C PHE A 20 5.20 9.82 -17.30
N TYR A 21 4.22 10.12 -16.44
CA TYR A 21 4.35 9.82 -15.04
C TYR A 21 4.50 8.31 -14.95
N SER A 22 5.67 7.85 -14.51
CA SER A 22 5.75 6.54 -13.88
C SER A 22 4.64 6.53 -12.84
N THR A 23 3.69 5.60 -12.95
CA THR A 23 2.77 5.36 -11.83
C THR A 23 3.65 5.09 -10.63
N PRO A 24 3.59 5.93 -9.57
CA PRO A 24 4.39 5.68 -8.39
C PRO A 24 4.09 4.26 -7.92
N GLU A 25 5.14 3.52 -7.61
CA GLU A 25 5.01 2.17 -7.10
C GLU A 25 4.08 2.22 -5.88
N LYS A 26 2.97 1.48 -5.92
CA LYS A 26 1.95 1.57 -4.86
C LYS A 26 2.56 1.02 -3.58
N THR A 27 2.38 1.75 -2.48
CA THR A 27 2.80 1.28 -1.16
C THR A 27 1.74 0.35 -0.57
N ILE A 28 2.18 -0.84 -0.18
CA ILE A 28 1.39 -1.81 0.60
C ILE A 28 1.98 -1.82 2.01
N ALA A 29 1.16 -1.45 3.00
CA ALA A 29 1.49 -1.65 4.40
C ALA A 29 0.88 -2.98 4.86
N VAL A 30 1.67 -3.79 5.57
CA VAL A 30 1.20 -5.00 6.26
C VAL A 30 1.47 -4.85 7.75
N TYR A 31 0.42 -4.97 8.55
CA TYR A 31 0.51 -4.99 9.99
C TYR A 31 0.41 -6.45 10.46
N MET A 32 1.56 -6.99 10.90
CA MET A 32 1.74 -8.39 11.34
C MET A 32 1.74 -8.43 12.87
N LYS A 33 0.56 -8.27 13.49
CA LYS A 33 0.45 -8.12 14.93
C LYS A 33 0.80 -9.41 15.66
N GLY A 34 1.79 -9.33 16.54
CA GLY A 34 2.29 -10.48 17.31
C GLY A 34 3.26 -11.37 16.52
N LEU A 35 3.74 -10.94 15.36
CA LEU A 35 4.80 -11.65 14.64
C LEU A 35 6.13 -11.50 15.39
N GLU A 36 6.77 -12.63 15.68
CA GLU A 36 8.16 -12.70 16.12
C GLU A 36 9.01 -13.34 15.02
N GLY A 37 9.86 -12.54 14.36
CA GLY A 37 10.76 -13.03 13.31
C GLY A 37 10.21 -12.86 11.88
N GLU A 38 10.47 -13.86 11.03
CA GLU A 38 10.14 -13.83 9.61
C GLU A 38 8.83 -14.59 9.30
N ASP A 39 8.12 -14.15 8.27
CA ASP A 39 6.94 -14.84 7.74
C ASP A 39 7.16 -15.25 6.28
N VAL A 40 7.09 -16.56 6.02
CA VAL A 40 7.39 -17.13 4.70
C VAL A 40 6.36 -16.75 3.63
N PHE A 41 5.11 -16.52 4.02
CA PHE A 41 4.03 -16.16 3.10
C PHE A 41 4.13 -14.69 2.70
N LEU A 42 4.50 -13.82 3.63
CA LEU A 42 4.83 -12.42 3.36
C LEU A 42 6.02 -12.32 2.39
N GLU A 43 7.08 -13.10 2.63
CA GLU A 43 8.24 -13.09 1.73
C GLU A 43 7.94 -13.67 0.33
N ALA A 44 6.99 -14.61 0.23
CA ALA A 44 6.48 -15.06 -1.06
C ALA A 44 5.66 -13.95 -1.76
N ALA A 45 4.73 -13.31 -1.05
CA ALA A 45 3.91 -12.22 -1.58
C ALA A 45 4.75 -11.03 -2.08
N LYS A 46 5.81 -10.68 -1.35
CA LYS A 46 6.76 -9.61 -1.74
C LYS A 46 7.53 -9.93 -3.02
N LYS A 47 7.74 -11.21 -3.34
CA LYS A 47 8.40 -11.64 -4.59
C LYS A 47 7.43 -11.60 -5.77
N ASP A 48 6.17 -11.95 -5.55
CA ASP A 48 5.15 -12.04 -6.59
C ASP A 48 4.54 -10.68 -6.96
N ILE A 49 4.53 -9.74 -6.02
CA ILE A 49 3.88 -8.43 -6.17
C ILE A 49 4.92 -7.31 -6.06
N SER A 50 5.20 -6.64 -7.19
CA SER A 50 6.01 -5.42 -7.22
C SER A 50 5.25 -4.28 -6.56
N ALA A 51 5.69 -3.91 -5.36
CA ALA A 51 5.16 -2.81 -4.57
C ALA A 51 6.25 -2.32 -3.61
N ASN A 52 6.06 -1.11 -3.08
CA ASN A 52 6.82 -0.66 -1.92
C ASN A 52 6.18 -1.26 -0.66
N TRP A 53 6.87 -2.17 0.01
CA TRP A 53 6.32 -2.88 1.17
C TRP A 53 6.76 -2.23 2.49
N VAL A 54 5.79 -1.91 3.34
CA VAL A 54 6.02 -1.44 4.71
C VAL A 54 5.51 -2.51 5.67
N VAL A 55 6.42 -3.19 6.35
CA VAL A 55 6.09 -4.23 7.34
C VAL A 55 6.10 -3.61 8.72
N ILE A 56 5.01 -3.82 9.47
CA ILE A 56 4.78 -3.24 10.79
C ILE A 56 4.54 -4.40 11.75
N THR A 57 5.40 -4.54 12.76
CA THR A 57 5.31 -5.62 13.77
C THR A 57 4.98 -5.09 15.17
N GLU A 58 5.26 -3.82 15.39
CA GLU A 58 4.98 -3.04 16.58
C GLU A 58 3.71 -2.19 16.42
N ASP A 59 3.40 -1.32 17.39
CA ASP A 59 2.17 -0.52 17.38
C ASP A 59 1.94 0.21 16.06
N LEU A 60 0.74 0.03 15.51
CA LEU A 60 0.30 0.65 14.28
C LEU A 60 -0.01 2.14 14.51
N THR A 61 0.66 3.02 13.77
CA THR A 61 0.42 4.46 13.84
C THR A 61 0.08 5.02 12.46
N TYR A 62 -0.64 6.15 12.42
CA TYR A 62 -1.01 6.82 11.18
C TYR A 62 0.21 7.15 10.31
N ASP A 63 1.31 7.59 10.92
CA ASP A 63 2.51 7.97 10.17
C ASP A 63 3.17 6.80 9.43
N LYS A 64 3.01 5.57 9.93
CA LYS A 64 3.53 4.37 9.25
C LYS A 64 2.70 3.97 8.02
N ILE A 65 1.42 4.38 7.97
CA ILE A 65 0.49 3.94 6.93
C ILE A 65 -0.01 5.06 6.02
N LYS A 66 0.25 6.34 6.34
CA LYS A 66 -0.30 7.50 5.59
C LYS A 66 -0.08 7.42 4.07
N ASP A 67 1.09 6.94 3.66
CA ASP A 67 1.49 6.82 2.24
C ASP A 67 1.04 5.50 1.61
N ALA A 68 0.54 4.55 2.40
CA ALA A 68 0.02 3.28 1.91
C ALA A 68 -1.32 3.49 1.18
N THR A 69 -1.47 2.78 0.06
CA THR A 69 -2.75 2.66 -0.65
C THR A 69 -3.53 1.44 -0.16
N VAL A 70 -2.81 0.39 0.24
CA VAL A 70 -3.37 -0.84 0.80
C VAL A 70 -2.83 -1.02 2.20
N LEU A 71 -3.71 -1.33 3.15
CA LEU A 71 -3.35 -1.83 4.47
C LEU A 71 -3.90 -3.25 4.62
N ILE A 72 -3.00 -4.19 4.90
CA ILE A 72 -3.34 -5.57 5.24
C ILE A 72 -3.10 -5.74 6.75
N VAL A 73 -4.11 -6.16 7.50
CA VAL A 73 -4.04 -6.39 8.95
C VAL A 73 -4.10 -7.89 9.20
N ILE A 74 -3.04 -8.43 9.79
CA ILE A 74 -2.89 -9.86 10.11
C ILE A 74 -2.60 -9.97 11.60
N PHE A 75 -3.43 -10.72 12.30
CA PHE A 75 -3.19 -11.13 13.69
C PHE A 75 -2.41 -12.46 13.65
N VAL A 76 -1.09 -12.40 13.83
CA VAL A 76 -0.24 -13.59 13.93
C VAL A 76 -0.40 -14.22 15.32
N ASP A 77 -0.49 -13.38 16.36
CA ASP A 77 -1.07 -13.78 17.63
C ASP A 77 -2.60 -13.62 17.55
N GLN A 78 -3.31 -14.74 17.48
CA GLN A 78 -4.78 -14.80 17.41
C GLN A 78 -5.49 -14.20 18.63
N PHE A 79 -4.80 -14.01 19.76
CA PHE A 79 -5.34 -13.38 20.95
C PHE A 79 -5.01 -11.90 21.05
N ALA A 80 -4.17 -11.37 20.14
CA ALA A 80 -3.85 -9.96 20.11
C ALA A 80 -5.07 -9.15 19.65
N GLY A 81 -5.58 -8.30 20.54
CA GLY A 81 -6.63 -7.33 20.19
C GLY A 81 -6.07 -6.13 19.42
N ILE A 82 -6.96 -5.34 18.83
CA ILE A 82 -6.62 -4.01 18.33
C ILE A 82 -6.82 -2.96 19.43
N THR A 83 -5.85 -2.06 19.63
CA THR A 83 -5.99 -0.98 20.60
C THR A 83 -6.85 0.15 20.04
N SER A 84 -7.32 1.05 20.91
CA SER A 84 -8.05 2.26 20.50
C SER A 84 -7.22 3.17 19.60
N ASP A 85 -5.92 3.23 19.84
CA ASP A 85 -4.99 4.13 19.14
C ASP A 85 -4.70 3.60 17.74
N GLU A 86 -4.50 2.29 17.61
CA GLU A 86 -4.36 1.60 16.32
C GLU A 86 -5.64 1.74 15.50
N LEU A 87 -6.81 1.49 16.10
CA LEU A 87 -8.09 1.65 15.42
C LEU A 87 -8.31 3.11 14.95
N SER A 88 -7.92 4.08 15.76
CA SER A 88 -7.98 5.50 15.41
C SER A 88 -7.04 5.85 14.26
N ALA A 89 -5.84 5.26 14.22
CA ALA A 89 -4.90 5.41 13.12
C ALA A 89 -5.45 4.84 11.81
N ILE A 90 -6.01 3.61 11.84
CA ILE A 90 -6.64 2.98 10.67
C ILE A 90 -7.81 3.83 10.18
N LYS A 91 -8.68 4.28 11.10
CA LYS A 91 -9.82 5.12 10.74
C LYS A 91 -9.37 6.40 10.04
N LYS A 92 -8.42 7.12 10.64
CA LYS A 92 -7.90 8.36 10.06
C LYS A 92 -7.33 8.12 8.66
N TRP A 93 -6.52 7.07 8.50
CA TRP A 93 -5.95 6.70 7.21
C TRP A 93 -7.02 6.34 6.17
N PHE A 94 -8.06 5.59 6.56
CA PHE A 94 -9.12 5.19 5.65
C PHE A 94 -10.03 6.36 5.24
N ASP A 95 -10.26 7.30 6.15
CA ASP A 95 -11.01 8.54 5.91
C ASP A 95 -10.34 9.46 4.86
N ASP A 96 -9.03 9.34 4.61
CA ASP A 96 -8.33 10.08 3.54
C ASP A 96 -8.82 9.68 2.13
N GLY A 97 -9.51 8.55 2.00
CA GLY A 97 -10.05 8.06 0.74
C GLY A 97 -9.01 7.45 -0.20
N GLY A 98 -9.48 6.75 -1.23
CA GLY A 98 -8.61 6.04 -2.19
C GLY A 98 -7.79 4.90 -1.57
N LYS A 99 -8.24 4.37 -0.43
CA LYS A 99 -7.58 3.32 0.35
C LYS A 99 -8.27 1.97 0.18
N VAL A 100 -7.52 0.89 0.43
CA VAL A 100 -8.04 -0.50 0.49
C VAL A 100 -7.61 -1.13 1.81
N LEU A 101 -8.59 -1.52 2.63
CA LEU A 101 -8.36 -2.24 3.88
C LEU A 101 -8.70 -3.72 3.70
N TRP A 102 -7.73 -4.60 3.99
CA TRP A 102 -7.97 -6.04 4.16
C TRP A 102 -7.63 -6.41 5.61
N VAL A 103 -8.60 -6.99 6.31
CA VAL A 103 -8.38 -7.60 7.62
C VAL A 103 -8.48 -9.11 7.45
N ALA A 104 -7.40 -9.83 7.77
CA ALA A 104 -7.37 -11.28 7.67
C ALA A 104 -8.38 -11.90 8.66
N GLY A 105 -9.18 -12.84 8.17
CA GLY A 105 -10.07 -13.67 8.97
C GLY A 105 -9.69 -15.15 8.89
N ASP A 106 -10.40 -16.02 9.61
CA ASP A 106 -10.11 -17.46 9.71
C ASP A 106 -9.85 -18.15 8.36
N SER A 107 -10.51 -17.71 7.27
CA SER A 107 -10.35 -18.30 5.93
C SER A 107 -9.05 -17.93 5.21
N ASP A 108 -8.35 -16.90 5.69
CA ASP A 108 -7.04 -16.46 5.21
C ASP A 108 -5.89 -17.20 5.93
N TYR A 109 -6.19 -17.83 7.07
CA TYR A 109 -5.29 -18.71 7.80
C TYR A 109 -5.58 -20.16 7.41
N GLY A 110 -4.70 -20.79 6.65
CA GLY A 110 -4.85 -22.18 6.25
C GLY A 110 -3.51 -22.85 6.00
N ASP A 111 -3.42 -24.14 6.29
CA ASP A 111 -2.38 -24.98 5.73
C ASP A 111 -2.87 -25.46 4.35
N ASP A 112 -2.08 -25.26 3.30
CA ASP A 112 -2.40 -25.73 1.95
C ASP A 112 -2.38 -27.27 1.83
N ARG A 113 -2.77 -28.02 2.87
CA ARG A 113 -2.83 -29.48 2.81
C ARG A 113 -3.99 -29.99 1.97
N ASN A 114 -5.01 -29.16 1.67
CA ASN A 114 -6.17 -29.55 0.87
C ASN A 114 -6.75 -28.43 -0.03
N ARG A 115 -5.97 -27.44 -0.45
CA ARG A 115 -6.38 -26.44 -1.47
C ARG A 115 -5.51 -26.54 -2.71
#